data_AF-A0A259IEV4-F1
#
_entry.id   AF-A0A259IEV4-F1
#
_cell.length_a   1.000
_cell.length_b   1.000
_cell.length_c   1.000
_cell.angle_alpha   90.00
_cell.angle_beta   90.00
_cell.angle_gamma   90.00
#
_symmetry.space_group_name_H-M   'P 1'
#
loop_
_entity.id
_entity.type
_entity.pdbx_description
1 polymer ?
#
loop_
_entity_poly.entity_id
_entity_poly.type
_entity_poly.pdbx_seq_one_letter_code
_entity_poly.pdbx_strand_id
1 'polypeptide(L)'
;MWAKWVFISNDNVGNAYYYEDTKTVRDSAASEVSTWQLISYNEALTAPNGALTQSVIQDISYFCKTGYESYKQFYIGYYSGTGGSGVSVEQLDTSGSQWDRVIPDTMSYVLYQFFCVPPSP
;
A
#
# COMPACT_ATOMS: atom_id res chain seq x y z
N MET A 1 -19.32 -6.78 9.61
CA MET A 1 -18.24 -7.39 8.80
C MET A 1 -17.05 -6.45 8.94
N TRP A 2 -15.94 -6.88 9.54
CA TRP A 2 -14.73 -6.06 9.66
C TRP A 2 -13.82 -6.35 8.47
N ALA A 3 -13.08 -5.34 7.97
CA ALA A 3 -12.08 -5.55 6.92
C ALA A 3 -11.05 -6.59 7.39
N LYS A 4 -10.67 -7.53 6.53
CA LYS A 4 -9.76 -8.63 6.86
C LYS A 4 -8.42 -8.37 6.19
N TRP A 5 -7.67 -7.46 6.78
CA TRP A 5 -6.29 -7.17 6.39
C TRP A 5 -5.41 -8.42 6.52
N VAL A 6 -4.76 -8.79 5.43
CA VAL A 6 -3.81 -9.91 5.35
C VAL A 6 -2.40 -9.35 5.42
N PHE A 7 -1.60 -9.88 6.34
CA PHE A 7 -0.22 -9.48 6.55
C PHE A 7 0.68 -9.81 5.35
N ILE A 8 1.54 -8.87 4.97
CA ILE A 8 2.57 -9.06 3.92
C ILE A 8 3.96 -9.15 4.56
N SER A 9 4.39 -8.09 5.24
CA SER A 9 5.76 -7.95 5.74
C SER A 9 5.86 -6.84 6.80
N ASN A 10 7.00 -6.81 7.49
CA ASN A 10 7.44 -5.68 8.31
C ASN A 10 8.72 -5.06 7.72
N ASP A 11 8.91 -3.76 7.90
CA ASP A 11 10.22 -3.14 7.67
C ASP A 11 11.13 -3.26 8.91
N ASN A 12 12.38 -2.80 8.76
CA ASN A 12 13.39 -2.88 9.81
C ASN A 12 13.13 -1.97 11.03
N VAL A 13 12.14 -1.07 10.96
CA VAL A 13 11.74 -0.20 12.08
C VAL A 13 10.41 -0.64 12.70
N GLY A 14 9.85 -1.76 12.25
CA GLY A 14 8.67 -2.39 12.81
C GLY A 14 7.34 -1.92 12.23
N ASN A 15 7.35 -1.16 11.13
CA ASN A 15 6.10 -0.83 10.42
C ASN A 15 5.59 -2.07 9.71
N ALA A 16 4.28 -2.29 9.80
CA ALA A 16 3.63 -3.49 9.29
C ALA A 16 2.77 -3.18 8.06
N TYR A 17 2.88 -4.04 7.05
CA TYR A 17 2.24 -3.88 5.75
C TYR A 17 1.22 -4.99 5.53
N TYR A 18 0.03 -4.60 5.09
CA TYR A 18 -1.10 -5.49 4.87
C TYR A 18 -1.82 -5.16 3.56
N TYR A 19 -2.65 -6.09 3.09
CA TYR A 19 -3.57 -5.86 1.97
C TYR A 19 -4.95 -6.47 2.21
N GLU A 20 -5.94 -6.02 1.45
CA GLU A 20 -7.28 -6.60 1.46
C GLU A 20 -7.44 -7.58 0.29
N ASP A 21 -7.33 -8.87 0.59
CA ASP A 21 -7.34 -9.96 -0.39
C ASP A 21 -8.64 -9.99 -1.19
N THR A 22 -9.79 -9.75 -0.53
CA THR A 22 -11.11 -9.80 -1.17
C THR A 22 -11.37 -8.66 -2.17
N LYS A 23 -10.51 -7.64 -2.17
CA LYS A 23 -10.58 -6.48 -3.06
C LYS A 23 -9.42 -6.41 -4.04
N THR A 24 -8.55 -7.43 -4.05
CA THR A 24 -7.43 -7.48 -4.99
C THR A 24 -7.92 -7.90 -6.36
N VAL A 25 -7.64 -7.08 -7.38
CA VAL A 25 -7.99 -7.31 -8.78
C VAL A 25 -6.70 -7.54 -9.56
N ARG A 26 -6.64 -8.62 -10.34
CA ARG A 26 -5.51 -8.96 -11.20
C ARG A 26 -5.97 -8.86 -12.65
N ASP A 27 -5.47 -7.87 -13.37
CA ASP A 27 -5.73 -7.67 -14.79
C ASP A 27 -4.50 -8.10 -15.61
N SER A 28 -4.54 -9.34 -16.12
CA SER A 28 -3.47 -9.87 -16.95
C SER A 28 -3.35 -9.17 -18.31
N ALA A 29 -4.44 -8.57 -18.83
CA ALA A 29 -4.42 -7.88 -20.12
C ALA A 29 -3.69 -6.54 -20.00
N ALA A 30 -3.89 -5.84 -18.88
CA ALA A 30 -3.16 -4.61 -18.56
C ALA A 30 -1.79 -4.87 -17.92
N SER A 31 -1.48 -6.11 -17.49
CA SER A 31 -0.32 -6.41 -16.62
C SER A 31 -0.36 -5.62 -15.31
N GLU A 32 -1.56 -5.49 -14.71
CA GLU A 32 -1.78 -4.69 -13.52
C GLU A 32 -2.37 -5.52 -12.37
N VAL A 33 -1.99 -5.17 -11.15
CA VAL A 33 -2.62 -5.68 -9.93
C VAL A 33 -3.01 -4.50 -9.05
N SER A 34 -4.31 -4.35 -8.81
CA SER A 34 -4.89 -3.29 -7.97
C SER A 34 -5.34 -3.86 -6.65
N THR A 35 -5.11 -3.15 -5.55
CA THR A 35 -5.48 -3.60 -4.22
C THR A 35 -5.60 -2.43 -3.24
N TRP A 36 -6.20 -2.71 -2.09
CA TRP A 36 -6.11 -1.83 -0.93
C TRP A 36 -4.98 -2.29 -0.04
N GLN A 37 -4.15 -1.35 0.38
CA GLN A 37 -3.08 -1.59 1.35
C GLN A 37 -3.30 -0.82 2.63
N LEU A 38 -2.83 -1.41 3.71
CA LEU A 38 -2.73 -0.79 5.02
C LEU A 38 -1.27 -0.82 5.45
N ILE A 39 -0.74 0.34 5.83
CA ILE A 39 0.54 0.48 6.51
C ILE A 39 0.22 0.89 7.94
N SER A 40 0.66 0.10 8.91
CA SER A 40 0.56 0.46 10.33
C SER A 40 1.94 0.82 10.85
N TYR A 41 2.09 2.05 11.34
CA TYR A 41 3.35 2.53 11.85
C TYR A 41 3.55 2.13 13.30
N ASN A 42 4.78 1.77 13.67
CA ASN A 42 5.13 1.48 15.05
C ASN A 42 5.15 2.78 15.90
N GLU A 43 5.59 3.88 15.29
CA GLU A 43 5.59 5.22 15.88
C GLU A 43 4.64 6.15 15.12
N ALA A 44 4.09 7.15 15.82
CA ALA A 44 3.25 8.15 15.16
C ALA A 44 4.09 9.05 14.23
N LEU A 45 3.62 9.24 13.00
CA LEU A 45 4.19 10.15 12.01
C LEU A 45 3.30 11.39 11.86
N THR A 46 3.78 12.36 11.10
CA THR A 46 3.01 13.57 10.77
C THR A 46 2.39 13.42 9.37
N ALA A 47 1.07 13.51 9.29
CA ALA A 47 0.32 13.58 8.04
C ALA A 47 0.57 14.93 7.32
N PRO A 48 0.26 15.04 6.01
CA PRO A 48 0.47 16.29 5.25
C PRO A 48 -0.15 17.54 5.89
N ASN A 49 -1.30 17.42 6.55
CA ASN A 49 -1.97 18.51 7.26
C ASN A 49 -1.37 18.85 8.65
N GLY A 50 -0.30 18.18 9.06
CA GLY A 50 0.36 18.39 10.36
C GLY A 50 -0.21 17.57 11.52
N ALA A 51 -1.29 16.82 11.32
CA ALA A 51 -1.84 15.95 12.36
C ALA A 51 -1.01 14.68 12.55
N LEU A 52 -1.07 14.07 13.73
CA LEU A 52 -0.44 12.79 13.98
C LEU A 52 -1.23 11.65 13.32
N THR A 53 -0.52 10.75 12.66
CA THR A 53 -1.03 9.54 12.03
C THR A 53 -0.24 8.32 12.52
N GLN A 54 -0.92 7.19 12.67
CA GLN A 54 -0.30 5.92 13.06
C GLN A 54 -0.65 4.78 12.09
N SER A 55 -1.48 5.06 11.08
CA SER A 55 -1.62 4.18 9.92
C SER A 55 -2.09 4.91 8.68
N VAL A 56 -1.84 4.29 7.54
CA VAL A 56 -2.25 4.75 6.22
C VAL A 56 -3.00 3.63 5.53
N ILE A 57 -4.14 3.95 4.92
CA ILE A 57 -4.85 3.07 3.98
C ILE A 57 -4.76 3.70 2.59
N GLN A 58 -4.40 2.92 1.59
CA GLN A 58 -4.24 3.40 0.22
C GLN A 58 -4.87 2.46 -0.80
N ASP A 59 -5.46 3.03 -1.85
CA ASP A 59 -5.82 2.33 -3.08
C ASP A 59 -4.64 2.46 -4.04
N ILE A 60 -4.09 1.33 -4.48
CA ILE A 60 -2.84 1.29 -5.22
C ILE A 60 -2.89 0.22 -6.30
N SER A 61 -2.28 0.51 -7.45
CA SER A 61 -2.01 -0.48 -8.50
C SER A 61 -0.52 -0.64 -8.76
N TYR A 62 -0.13 -1.86 -9.08
CA TYR A 62 1.20 -2.24 -9.52
C TYR A 62 1.16 -2.63 -10.98
N PHE A 63 2.11 -2.12 -11.77
CA PHE A 63 2.30 -2.53 -13.16
C PHE A 63 3.35 -3.65 -13.19
N CYS A 64 2.86 -4.88 -13.27
CA CYS A 64 3.60 -6.13 -13.15
C CYS A 64 4.34 -6.51 -14.45
N LYS A 65 5.07 -5.56 -15.04
CA LYS A 65 5.88 -5.79 -16.24
C LYS A 65 7.38 -5.71 -15.89
N THR A 66 8.10 -6.79 -16.17
CA THR A 66 9.56 -6.83 -15.99
C THR A 66 10.27 -5.72 -16.76
N GLY A 67 11.22 -5.05 -16.11
CA GLY A 67 11.92 -3.88 -16.63
C GLY A 67 11.12 -2.59 -16.54
N TYR A 68 9.83 -2.66 -16.21
CA TYR A 68 8.97 -1.51 -15.99
C TYR A 68 8.21 -1.58 -14.65
N GLU A 69 8.89 -2.00 -13.59
CA GLU A 69 8.33 -2.10 -12.25
C GLU A 69 7.90 -0.71 -11.75
N SER A 70 6.59 -0.49 -11.69
CA SER A 70 6.01 0.78 -11.25
C SER A 70 4.75 0.55 -10.42
N TYR A 71 4.39 1.55 -9.63
CA TYR A 71 3.14 1.60 -8.89
C TYR A 71 2.46 2.96 -9.07
N LYS A 72 1.15 2.99 -8.83
CA LYS A 72 0.33 4.20 -8.88
C LYS A 72 -0.67 4.18 -7.74
N GLN A 73 -0.75 5.28 -6.99
CA GLN A 73 -1.70 5.44 -5.89
C GLN A 73 -2.94 6.21 -6.37
N PHE A 74 -4.14 5.70 -6.13
CA PHE A 74 -5.41 6.34 -6.51
C PHE A 74 -6.08 7.07 -5.35
N TYR A 75 -5.79 6.65 -4.13
CA TYR A 75 -6.31 7.26 -2.92
C TYR A 75 -5.35 7.00 -1.76
N ILE A 76 -5.31 7.94 -0.81
CA ILE A 76 -4.63 7.75 0.48
C ILE A 76 -5.44 8.37 1.62
N GLY A 77 -5.65 7.59 2.68
CA GLY A 77 -6.26 8.01 3.93
C GLY A 77 -5.29 7.84 5.09
N TYR A 78 -5.21 8.84 5.95
CA TYR A 78 -4.38 8.87 7.15
C TYR A 78 -5.26 8.72 8.39
N TYR A 79 -4.83 7.89 9.34
CA TYR A 79 -5.62 7.52 10.51
C TYR A 79 -4.81 7.64 11.79
N SER A 80 -5.44 8.15 12.85
CA SER A 80 -4.78 8.44 14.12
C SER A 80 -4.36 7.19 14.91
N GLY A 81 -4.96 6.02 14.64
CA GLY A 81 -4.66 4.76 15.33
C GLY A 81 -3.95 3.75 14.42
N THR A 82 -3.37 2.72 15.03
CA THR A 82 -2.75 1.59 14.30
C THR A 82 -3.77 0.80 13.49
N GLY A 83 -3.33 0.13 12.43
CA GLY A 83 -4.16 -0.84 11.72
C GLY A 83 -5.42 -0.28 11.04
N GLY A 84 -5.41 1.01 10.67
CA GLY A 84 -6.56 1.70 10.09
C GLY A 84 -7.63 2.08 11.11
N SER A 85 -7.32 2.06 12.41
CA SER A 85 -8.24 2.42 13.49
C SER A 85 -8.14 3.90 13.89
N GLY A 86 -8.99 4.32 14.81
CA GLY A 86 -9.05 5.71 15.26
C GLY A 86 -9.86 6.60 14.32
N VAL A 87 -9.53 7.89 14.29
CA VAL A 87 -10.19 8.87 13.41
C VAL A 87 -9.39 9.06 12.13
N SER A 88 -10.09 9.24 11.02
CA SER A 88 -9.44 9.72 9.79
C SER A 88 -9.02 11.17 10.00
N VAL A 89 -7.72 11.44 9.90
CA VAL A 89 -7.15 12.78 10.10
C VAL A 89 -6.98 13.53 8.79
N GLU A 90 -6.84 12.81 7.68
CA GLU A 90 -6.75 13.37 6.33
C GLU A 90 -7.08 12.30 5.29
N GLN A 91 -7.61 12.73 4.13
CA GLN A 91 -7.86 11.87 2.97
C GLN A 91 -7.59 12.66 1.70
N LEU A 92 -6.89 12.04 0.76
CA LEU A 92 -6.51 12.67 -0.50
C LEU A 92 -6.93 11.74 -1.66
N ASP A 93 -7.60 12.33 -2.64
CA ASP A 93 -7.76 11.73 -3.96
C ASP A 93 -6.45 11.92 -4.74
N THR A 94 -5.80 10.80 -5.08
CA THR A 94 -4.54 10.80 -5.82
C THR A 94 -4.69 10.13 -7.18
N SER A 95 -5.91 10.00 -7.70
CA SER A 95 -6.20 9.37 -9.01
C SER A 95 -5.43 10.00 -10.18
N GLY A 96 -5.07 11.28 -10.06
CA GLY A 96 -4.22 12.02 -10.99
C GLY A 96 -2.71 11.76 -10.88
N SER A 97 -2.26 10.92 -9.94
CA SER A 97 -0.84 10.58 -9.76
C SER A 97 -0.27 9.91 -11.00
N GLN A 98 1.05 10.07 -11.19
CA GLN A 98 1.78 9.37 -12.23
C GLN A 98 2.16 7.97 -11.74
N TRP A 99 2.59 7.12 -12.67
CA TRP A 99 3.24 5.87 -12.32
C TRP A 99 4.65 6.16 -11.80
N ASP A 100 4.89 5.82 -10.54
CA ASP A 100 6.20 5.95 -9.90
C ASP A 100 6.99 4.65 -10.04
N ARG A 101 8.31 4.77 -10.18
CA ARG A 101 9.20 3.61 -10.25
C ARG A 101 9.27 2.91 -8.91
N VAL A 102 9.18 1.58 -8.95
CA VAL A 102 9.55 0.75 -7.81
C VAL A 102 11.07 0.85 -7.64
N ILE A 103 11.50 1.23 -6.44
CA ILE A 103 12.93 1.39 -6.13
C ILE A 103 13.46 0.07 -5.56
N PRO A 104 14.49 -0.55 -6.15
CA PRO A 104 15.12 -1.76 -5.62
C PRO A 104 15.54 -1.60 -4.16
N ASP A 105 15.55 -2.71 -3.42
CA ASP A 105 15.97 -2.77 -2.00
C ASP A 105 15.17 -1.86 -1.05
N THR A 106 13.95 -1.50 -1.44
CA THR A 106 13.00 -0.76 -0.59
C THR A 106 11.75 -1.58 -0.31
N MET A 107 10.93 -1.15 0.65
CA MET A 107 9.64 -1.77 0.89
C MET A 107 8.72 -1.72 -0.34
N SER A 108 8.84 -0.69 -1.19
CA SER A 108 8.08 -0.65 -2.45
C SER A 108 8.39 -1.85 -3.36
N TYR A 109 9.65 -2.32 -3.35
CA TYR A 109 10.07 -3.50 -4.09
C TYR A 109 9.56 -4.80 -3.47
N VAL A 110 9.59 -4.91 -2.14
CA VAL A 110 9.01 -6.08 -1.43
C VAL A 110 7.51 -6.20 -1.73
N LEU A 111 6.77 -5.10 -1.67
CA LEU A 111 5.35 -5.09 -2.01
C LEU A 111 5.12 -5.44 -3.48
N TYR A 112 5.89 -4.86 -4.40
CA TYR A 112 5.83 -5.21 -5.82
C TYR A 112 6.05 -6.71 -6.03
N GLN A 113 7.10 -7.29 -5.43
CA GLN A 113 7.39 -8.72 -5.56
C GLN A 113 6.23 -9.58 -5.05
N PHE A 114 5.65 -9.22 -3.92
CA PHE A 114 4.50 -9.94 -3.36
C PHE A 114 3.31 -10.00 -4.35
N PHE A 115 3.00 -8.89 -5.02
CA PHE A 115 1.85 -8.84 -5.94
C PHE A 115 2.15 -9.37 -7.34
N CYS A 116 3.34 -9.09 -7.86
CA CYS A 116 3.67 -9.26 -9.27
C CYS A 116 4.55 -10.47 -9.58
N VAL A 117 5.31 -10.98 -8.60
CA VAL A 117 6.20 -12.12 -8.82
C VAL A 117 5.53 -13.38 -8.27
N PRO A 118 5.26 -14.40 -9.10
CA PRO A 118 4.70 -15.65 -8.61
C PRO A 118 5.68 -16.30 -7.62
N PRO A 119 5.17 -16.96 -6.56
CA PRO A 119 6.04 -17.72 -5.66
C PRO A 119 6.81 -18.76 -6.48
N SER A 120 8.12 -18.83 -6.24
CA SER A 120 8.95 -19.84 -6.90
C SER A 120 8.49 -21.24 -6.46
N PRO A 121 8.30 -22.19 -7.40
CA PRO A 121 7.88 -23.54 -7.07
C PRO A 121 8.92 -24.32 -6.25
#